data_AF-A0A1F8KHR0-F1
#
_entry.id   AF-A0A1F8KHR0-F1
#
_cell.length_a   1.000
_cell.length_b   1.000
_cell.length_c   1.000
_cell.angle_alpha   90.00
_cell.angle_beta   90.00
_cell.angle_gamma   90.00
#
_symmetry.space_group_name_H-M   'P 1'
#
loop_
_entity.id
_entity.type
_entity.pdbx_description
1 polymer ?
#
loop_
_entity_poly.entity_id
_entity_poly.type
_entity_poly.pdbx_seq_one_letter_code
_entity_poly.pdbx_strand_id
1 'polypeptide(L)'
;MKNIFKPVPDKERFFRDGVFKELAKHGALGVETGAFMRQQKTGLKFRRQAHSGAAWSLNGNIHLSADDYSLNSDPNNPGMLSLIVHEVCHLQQGFITALSVYGELDAWQVGFRFYQGMTGSPLKPILQDILNLPLGWSRVVLREAAGLMKAYSPGYRIDLLPLYPIHREIVWWISRKEPR
;
A
#
# COMPACT_ATOMS: atom_id res chain seq x y z
N MET A 1 4.63 37.23 -8.29
CA MET A 1 5.24 36.62 -7.09
C MET A 1 4.56 35.28 -6.84
N LYS A 2 5.27 34.15 -6.97
CA LYS A 2 4.72 32.83 -6.62
C LYS A 2 4.81 32.66 -5.10
N ASN A 3 3.68 32.72 -4.41
CA ASN A 3 3.60 32.34 -3.00
C ASN A 3 3.78 30.83 -2.90
N ILE A 4 5.01 30.40 -2.66
CA ILE A 4 5.34 29.02 -2.28
C ILE A 4 5.13 28.95 -0.77
N PHE A 5 3.92 28.59 -0.33
CA PHE A 5 3.70 28.18 1.05
C PHE A 5 4.50 26.90 1.28
N LYS A 6 5.70 27.03 1.85
CA LYS A 6 6.39 25.89 2.46
C LYS A 6 5.59 25.53 3.73
N PRO A 7 5.15 24.28 3.91
CA PRO A 7 4.54 23.86 5.17
C PRO A 7 5.51 24.14 6.32
N VAL A 8 4.97 24.65 7.43
CA VAL A 8 5.74 24.98 8.64
C VAL A 8 6.28 23.66 9.20
N PRO A 9 7.61 23.50 9.37
CA PRO A 9 8.25 22.23 9.77
C PRO A 9 7.63 21.53 10.98
N ASP A 10 7.03 22.28 11.90
CA ASP A 10 6.39 21.74 13.09
C ASP A 10 5.11 20.94 12.79
N LYS A 11 4.27 21.40 11.84
CA LYS A 11 3.00 20.73 11.53
C LYS A 11 3.20 19.36 10.91
N GLU A 12 4.14 19.24 9.97
CA GLU A 12 4.47 17.95 9.35
C GLU A 12 5.00 16.96 10.37
N ARG A 13 5.86 17.44 11.28
CA ARG A 13 6.39 16.63 12.37
C ARG A 13 5.27 16.15 13.29
N PHE A 14 4.41 17.05 13.78
CA PHE A 14 3.30 16.69 14.67
C PHE A 14 2.34 15.68 14.03
N PHE A 15 1.98 15.91 12.76
CA PHE A 15 1.12 14.99 12.03
C PHE A 15 1.77 13.59 11.92
N ARG A 16 3.04 13.53 11.52
CA ARG A 16 3.77 12.26 11.36
C ARG A 16 3.95 11.54 12.70
N ASP A 17 4.29 12.25 13.76
CA ASP A 17 4.44 11.67 15.10
C ASP A 17 3.08 11.16 15.61
N GLY A 18 1.99 11.86 15.28
CA GLY A 18 0.61 11.41 15.49
C GLY A 18 0.33 10.09 14.76
N VAL A 19 0.61 10.02 13.45
CA VAL A 19 0.42 8.79 12.66
C VAL A 19 1.19 7.62 13.26
N PHE A 20 2.45 7.82 13.65
CA PHE A 20 3.23 6.73 14.26
C PHE A 20 2.67 6.28 15.60
N LYS A 21 2.15 7.21 16.40
CA LYS A 21 1.50 6.90 17.66
C LYS A 21 0.23 6.09 17.44
N GLU A 22 -0.59 6.47 16.47
CA GLU A 22 -1.84 5.77 16.16
C GLU A 22 -1.58 4.38 15.55
N LEU A 23 -0.63 4.24 14.60
CA LEU A 23 -0.21 2.93 14.09
C LEU A 23 0.19 1.97 15.22
N ALA A 24 0.99 2.44 16.19
CA ALA A 24 1.47 1.61 17.29
C ALA A 24 0.36 1.07 18.21
N LYS A 25 -0.84 1.67 18.22
CA LYS A 25 -1.98 1.17 19.00
C LYS A 25 -2.61 -0.09 18.40
N HIS A 26 -2.35 -0.36 17.12
CA HIS A 26 -3.03 -1.42 16.36
C HIS A 26 -2.16 -2.67 16.15
N GLY A 27 -1.35 -3.01 17.16
CA GLY A 27 -0.59 -4.26 17.22
C GLY A 27 0.80 -4.22 16.59
N ALA A 28 1.44 -5.39 16.52
CA ALA A 28 2.83 -5.54 16.11
C ALA A 28 3.10 -4.96 14.71
N LEU A 29 2.22 -5.24 13.74
CA LEU A 29 2.34 -4.72 12.38
C LEU A 29 2.39 -3.19 12.33
N GLY A 30 1.57 -2.50 13.13
CA GLY A 30 1.56 -1.04 13.21
C GLY A 30 2.85 -0.48 13.84
N VAL A 31 3.36 -1.14 14.88
CA VAL A 31 4.66 -0.80 15.49
C VAL A 31 5.80 -0.97 14.48
N GLU A 32 5.84 -2.10 13.78
CA GLU A 32 6.85 -2.42 12.76
C GLU A 32 6.80 -1.44 11.59
N THR A 33 5.60 -1.09 11.13
CA THR A 33 5.37 -0.08 10.08
C THR A 33 5.96 1.27 10.50
N GLY A 34 5.63 1.75 11.71
CA GLY A 34 6.17 3.00 12.23
C GLY A 34 7.69 2.95 12.44
N ALA A 35 8.23 1.82 12.91
CA ALA A 35 9.66 1.63 13.09
C ALA A 35 10.42 1.66 11.75
N PHE A 36 9.91 0.95 10.73
CA PHE A 36 10.47 0.95 9.38
C PHE A 36 10.52 2.38 8.82
N MET A 37 9.41 3.12 8.88
CA MET A 37 9.35 4.48 8.37
C MET A 37 10.34 5.42 9.07
N ARG A 38 10.54 5.28 10.39
CA ARG A 38 11.56 6.05 11.12
C ARG A 38 12.97 5.68 10.68
N GLN A 39 13.27 4.39 10.57
CA GLN A 39 14.59 3.89 10.19
C GLN A 39 14.98 4.33 8.77
N GLN A 40 14.05 4.22 7.82
CA GLN A 40 14.25 4.59 6.42
C GLN A 40 14.05 6.10 6.16
N LYS A 41 13.70 6.87 7.20
CA LYS A 41 13.37 8.31 7.09
C LYS A 41 12.29 8.58 6.05
N THR A 42 11.33 7.66 5.92
CA THR A 42 10.19 7.76 4.99
C THR A 42 9.36 8.99 5.31
N GLY A 43 9.23 9.90 4.33
CA GLY A 43 8.35 11.05 4.42
C GLY A 43 6.90 10.70 4.05
N LEU A 44 5.95 11.36 4.70
CA LEU A 44 4.55 11.39 4.31
C LEU A 44 4.29 12.71 3.57
N LYS A 45 3.85 12.62 2.32
CA LYS A 45 3.57 13.78 1.45
C LYS A 45 2.17 13.65 0.88
N PHE A 46 1.64 14.76 0.38
CA PHE A 46 0.31 14.80 -0.24
C PHE A 46 0.46 15.19 -1.70
N ARG A 47 -0.17 14.42 -2.60
CA ARG A 47 -0.17 14.68 -4.05
C ARG A 47 -1.54 14.29 -4.62
N ARG A 48 -2.06 15.07 -5.56
CA ARG A 48 -3.27 14.68 -6.30
C ARG A 48 -3.06 13.37 -7.06
N GLN A 49 -4.05 12.49 -7.00
CA GLN A 49 -4.00 11.14 -7.56
C GLN A 49 -5.36 10.83 -8.19
N ALA A 50 -5.38 10.40 -9.45
CA ALA A 50 -6.63 10.21 -10.18
C ALA A 50 -7.39 8.92 -9.79
N HIS A 51 -6.65 7.85 -9.46
CA HIS A 51 -7.20 6.50 -9.30
C HIS A 51 -6.57 5.71 -8.14
N SER A 52 -5.85 6.38 -7.24
CA SER A 52 -5.14 5.75 -6.11
C SER A 52 -5.25 6.60 -4.85
N GLY A 53 -5.45 5.95 -3.70
CA GLY A 53 -5.52 6.63 -2.40
C GLY A 53 -4.13 6.96 -1.85
N ALA A 54 -3.11 6.21 -2.23
CA ALA A 54 -1.72 6.43 -1.89
C ALA A 54 -0.79 5.86 -2.97
N ALA A 55 0.49 6.23 -2.89
CA ALA A 55 1.57 5.67 -3.69
C ALA A 55 2.92 5.81 -3.00
N TRP A 56 3.72 4.75 -3.00
CA TRP A 56 5.14 4.80 -2.66
C TRP A 56 5.97 5.39 -3.80
N SER A 57 7.24 5.67 -3.51
CA SER A 57 8.17 6.26 -4.48
C SER A 57 9.58 5.70 -4.33
N LEU A 58 10.37 5.78 -5.40
CA LEU A 58 11.74 5.25 -5.44
C LEU A 58 12.68 5.85 -4.39
N ASN A 59 12.39 7.07 -3.91
CA ASN A 59 13.18 7.70 -2.84
C ASN A 59 12.63 7.38 -1.44
N GLY A 60 11.80 6.35 -1.31
CA GLY A 60 11.31 5.84 -0.03
C GLY A 60 10.26 6.72 0.64
N ASN A 61 9.59 7.62 -0.09
CA ASN A 61 8.48 8.41 0.44
C ASN A 61 7.13 7.81 0.08
N ILE A 62 6.13 8.11 0.90
CA ILE A 62 4.72 7.79 0.67
C ILE A 62 3.97 9.07 0.32
N HIS A 63 3.18 9.00 -0.74
CA HIS A 63 2.32 10.07 -1.22
C HIS A 63 0.86 9.68 -0.99
N LEU A 64 0.19 10.31 -0.04
CA LEU A 64 -1.25 10.19 0.15
C LEU A 64 -2.00 11.07 -0.87
N SER A 65 -3.20 10.65 -1.27
CA SER A 65 -4.09 11.43 -2.13
C SER A 65 -4.40 12.77 -1.47
N ALA A 66 -4.04 13.87 -2.13
CA ALA A 66 -4.34 15.22 -1.65
C ALA A 66 -5.83 15.59 -1.81
N ASP A 67 -6.59 14.78 -2.53
CA ASP A 67 -8.03 14.96 -2.69
C ASP A 67 -8.79 14.43 -1.45
N ASP A 68 -8.19 13.49 -0.71
CA ASP A 68 -8.78 12.85 0.47
C ASP A 68 -8.08 13.23 1.78
N TYR A 69 -6.77 13.51 1.73
CA TYR A 69 -5.94 13.70 2.92
C TYR A 69 -5.11 14.98 2.88
N SER A 70 -4.81 15.51 4.07
CA SER A 70 -3.95 16.67 4.27
C SER A 70 -3.28 16.62 5.64
N LEU A 71 -2.45 17.60 5.95
CA LEU A 71 -1.89 17.78 7.30
C LEU A 71 -2.93 18.05 8.39
N ASN A 72 -4.17 18.39 8.02
CA ASN A 72 -5.29 18.56 8.96
C ASN A 72 -6.13 17.28 9.11
N SER A 73 -5.84 16.22 8.35
CA SER A 73 -6.53 14.94 8.51
C SER A 73 -6.28 14.37 9.90
N ASP A 74 -7.26 13.63 10.43
CA ASP A 74 -7.11 12.90 11.69
C ASP A 74 -6.02 11.81 11.52
N PRO A 75 -4.93 11.84 12.31
CA PRO A 75 -3.93 10.78 12.30
C PRO A 75 -4.47 9.39 12.63
N ASN A 76 -5.63 9.29 13.28
CA ASN A 76 -6.30 8.03 13.59
C ASN A 76 -7.27 7.57 12.49
N ASN A 77 -7.29 8.21 11.32
CA ASN A 77 -8.17 7.80 10.22
C ASN A 77 -7.82 6.36 9.76
N PRO A 78 -8.72 5.37 9.91
CA PRO A 78 -8.39 3.98 9.62
C PRO A 78 -8.03 3.73 8.15
N GLY A 79 -8.71 4.42 7.23
CA GLY A 79 -8.42 4.31 5.79
C GLY A 79 -7.01 4.80 5.47
N MET A 80 -6.64 5.96 6.00
CA MET A 80 -5.30 6.53 5.84
C MET A 80 -4.22 5.61 6.43
N LEU A 81 -4.42 5.12 7.65
CA LEU A 81 -3.44 4.23 8.30
C LEU A 81 -3.27 2.92 7.53
N SER A 82 -4.37 2.34 7.01
CA SER A 82 -4.28 1.14 6.16
C SER A 82 -3.54 1.38 4.83
N LEU A 83 -3.71 2.56 4.23
CA LEU A 83 -2.96 2.94 3.02
C LEU A 83 -1.48 3.08 3.35
N ILE A 84 -1.12 3.70 4.48
CA ILE A 84 0.28 3.81 4.90
C ILE A 84 0.92 2.43 5.10
N VAL A 85 0.21 1.51 5.76
CA VAL A 85 0.67 0.13 5.93
C VAL A 85 0.87 -0.57 4.57
N HIS A 86 -0.07 -0.41 3.64
CA HIS A 86 0.03 -0.91 2.28
C HIS A 86 1.28 -0.36 1.55
N GLU A 87 1.51 0.95 1.59
CA GLU A 87 2.68 1.53 0.92
C GLU A 87 4.01 1.15 1.59
N VAL A 88 4.03 0.96 2.91
CA VAL A 88 5.20 0.43 3.61
C VAL A 88 5.49 -1.01 3.21
N CYS A 89 4.46 -1.84 2.99
CA CYS A 89 4.61 -3.19 2.45
C CYS A 89 5.36 -3.14 1.10
N HIS A 90 4.98 -2.27 0.18
CA HIS A 90 5.71 -2.08 -1.08
C HIS A 90 7.16 -1.64 -0.89
N LEU A 91 7.42 -0.72 0.04
CA LEU A 91 8.79 -0.29 0.36
C LEU A 91 9.64 -1.44 0.92
N GLN A 92 9.06 -2.32 1.73
CA GLN A 92 9.72 -3.51 2.27
C GLN A 92 9.97 -4.60 1.21
N GLN A 93 8.99 -4.81 0.32
CA GLN A 93 9.11 -5.73 -0.83
C GLN A 93 10.22 -5.33 -1.80
N GLY A 94 10.48 -4.02 -1.92
CA GLY A 94 11.39 -3.43 -2.89
C GLY A 94 10.77 -3.32 -4.28
N PHE A 95 11.37 -2.44 -5.10
CA PHE A 95 10.81 -1.98 -6.38
C PHE A 95 10.37 -3.11 -7.33
N ILE A 96 11.20 -4.15 -7.45
CA ILE A 96 10.96 -5.25 -8.39
C ILE A 96 9.73 -6.08 -8.02
N THR A 97 9.52 -6.30 -6.73
CA THR A 97 8.41 -7.11 -6.23
C THR A 97 7.13 -6.28 -6.18
N ALA A 98 7.21 -5.04 -5.71
CA ALA A 98 6.09 -4.12 -5.64
C ALA A 98 5.44 -3.88 -7.03
N LEU A 99 6.23 -3.86 -8.11
CA LEU A 99 5.72 -3.77 -9.49
C LEU A 99 5.31 -5.14 -10.07
N SER A 100 4.47 -5.87 -9.35
CA SER A 100 3.86 -7.11 -9.82
C SER A 100 2.51 -7.35 -9.18
N VAL A 101 1.65 -8.17 -9.80
CA VAL A 101 0.37 -8.56 -9.20
C VAL A 101 0.57 -9.30 -7.88
N TYR A 102 1.63 -10.11 -7.76
CA TYR A 102 2.02 -10.72 -6.49
C TYR A 102 2.27 -9.67 -5.39
N GLY A 103 3.07 -8.63 -5.70
CA GLY A 103 3.39 -7.56 -4.75
C GLY A 103 2.16 -6.76 -4.33
N GLU A 104 1.29 -6.45 -5.28
CA GLU A 104 0.00 -5.80 -5.02
C GLU A 104 -0.93 -6.68 -4.19
N LEU A 105 -1.03 -7.98 -4.47
CA LEU A 105 -1.86 -8.90 -3.68
C LEU A 105 -1.44 -8.91 -2.21
N ASP A 106 -0.15 -9.08 -1.95
CA ASP A 106 0.40 -9.03 -0.61
C ASP A 106 0.09 -7.68 0.08
N ALA A 107 0.37 -6.56 -0.59
CA ALA A 107 0.13 -5.23 -0.03
C ALA A 107 -1.37 -4.94 0.22
N TRP A 108 -2.27 -5.37 -0.67
CA TRP A 108 -3.72 -5.29 -0.46
C TRP A 108 -4.15 -6.13 0.73
N GLN A 109 -3.65 -7.36 0.83
CA GLN A 109 -3.99 -8.26 1.94
C GLN A 109 -3.56 -7.70 3.29
N VAL A 110 -2.33 -7.22 3.38
CA VAL A 110 -1.78 -6.60 4.60
C VAL A 110 -2.59 -5.34 4.97
N GLY A 111 -2.81 -4.43 4.02
CA GLY A 111 -3.53 -3.18 4.27
C GLY A 111 -4.99 -3.39 4.70
N PHE A 112 -5.74 -4.22 4.00
CA PHE A 112 -7.15 -4.47 4.32
C PHE A 112 -7.35 -5.30 5.58
N ARG A 113 -6.45 -6.26 5.90
CA ARG A 113 -6.48 -6.96 7.19
C ARG A 113 -6.21 -6.00 8.34
N PHE A 114 -5.26 -5.08 8.17
CA PHE A 114 -5.00 -4.03 9.15
C PHE A 114 -6.23 -3.13 9.35
N TYR A 115 -6.86 -2.67 8.26
CA TYR A 115 -8.11 -1.92 8.31
C TYR A 115 -9.24 -2.66 9.06
N GLN A 116 -9.45 -3.93 8.75
CA GLN A 116 -10.46 -4.76 9.40
C GLN A 116 -10.16 -4.93 10.90
N GLY A 117 -8.89 -5.12 11.26
CA GLY A 117 -8.45 -5.20 12.66
C GLY A 117 -8.69 -3.90 13.45
N MET A 118 -8.55 -2.73 12.81
CA MET A 118 -8.82 -1.44 13.45
C MET A 118 -10.31 -1.16 13.63
N THR A 119 -11.12 -1.47 12.61
CA THR A 119 -12.52 -1.03 12.56
C THR A 119 -13.51 -2.07 13.08
N GLY A 120 -13.10 -3.34 13.15
CA GLY A 120 -14.00 -4.47 13.44
C GLY A 120 -15.13 -4.65 12.43
N SER A 121 -15.14 -3.86 11.35
CA SER A 121 -16.24 -3.78 10.41
C SER A 121 -16.07 -4.82 9.30
N PRO A 122 -17.16 -5.44 8.81
CA PRO A 122 -17.08 -6.35 7.68
C PRO A 122 -16.65 -5.58 6.42
N LEU A 123 -15.72 -6.17 5.67
CA LEU A 123 -15.36 -5.65 4.34
C LEU A 123 -16.42 -6.04 3.31
N LYS A 124 -16.42 -5.34 2.17
CA LYS A 124 -17.21 -5.76 1.01
C LYS A 124 -16.84 -7.20 0.61
N PRO A 125 -17.79 -8.02 0.13
CA PRO A 125 -17.52 -9.42 -0.23
C PRO A 125 -16.31 -9.60 -1.14
N ILE A 126 -16.18 -8.77 -2.17
CA ILE A 126 -15.03 -8.80 -3.11
C ILE A 126 -13.66 -8.59 -2.43
N LEU A 127 -13.60 -7.79 -1.35
CA LEU A 127 -12.38 -7.63 -0.58
C LEU A 127 -12.09 -8.88 0.26
N GLN A 128 -13.14 -9.52 0.81
CA GLN A 128 -12.97 -10.79 1.52
C GLN A 128 -12.44 -11.88 0.56
N ASP A 129 -12.93 -11.92 -0.68
CA ASP A 129 -12.41 -12.83 -1.70
C ASP A 129 -10.92 -12.61 -1.95
N ILE A 130 -10.48 -11.34 -2.11
CA ILE A 130 -9.05 -10.98 -2.22
C ILE A 130 -8.26 -11.43 -0.98
N LEU A 131 -8.81 -11.23 0.22
CA LEU A 131 -8.15 -11.62 1.48
C LEU A 131 -8.01 -13.14 1.64
N ASN A 132 -8.91 -13.91 1.04
CA ASN A 132 -8.93 -15.37 1.13
C ASN A 132 -8.07 -16.06 0.07
N LEU A 133 -7.60 -15.33 -0.95
CA LEU A 133 -6.66 -15.88 -1.93
C LEU A 133 -5.34 -16.27 -1.25
N PRO A 134 -4.79 -17.46 -1.53
CA PRO A 134 -3.49 -17.84 -1.00
C PRO A 134 -2.40 -16.97 -1.63
N LEU A 135 -1.55 -16.37 -0.80
CA LEU A 135 -0.36 -15.67 -1.30
C LEU A 135 0.68 -16.70 -1.76
N GLY A 136 1.04 -16.65 -3.04
CA GLY A 136 2.00 -17.60 -3.62
C GLY A 136 2.21 -17.39 -5.12
N TRP A 137 2.88 -18.35 -5.75
CA TRP A 137 3.29 -18.24 -7.16
C TRP A 137 2.32 -18.85 -8.16
N SER A 138 1.10 -19.21 -7.78
CA SER A 138 0.12 -19.76 -8.72
C SER A 138 -0.36 -18.68 -9.70
N ARG A 139 -0.16 -18.87 -11.02
CA ARG A 139 -0.63 -17.89 -12.03
C ARG A 139 -2.15 -17.78 -12.05
N VAL A 140 -2.85 -18.88 -11.75
CA VAL A 140 -4.31 -18.91 -11.70
C VAL A 140 -4.79 -17.96 -10.59
N VAL A 141 -4.23 -18.12 -9.38
CA VAL A 141 -4.55 -17.27 -8.24
C VAL A 141 -4.19 -15.80 -8.50
N LEU A 142 -3.02 -15.52 -9.07
CA LEU A 142 -2.62 -14.14 -9.37
C LEU A 142 -3.50 -13.48 -10.44
N ARG A 143 -3.97 -14.23 -11.44
CA ARG A 143 -4.94 -13.70 -12.41
C ARG A 143 -6.29 -13.41 -11.77
N GLU A 144 -6.74 -14.29 -10.88
CA GLU A 144 -7.96 -14.09 -10.10
C GLU A 144 -7.84 -12.84 -9.22
N ALA A 145 -6.72 -12.68 -8.52
CA ALA A 145 -6.41 -11.48 -7.73
C ALA A 145 -6.51 -10.20 -8.57
N ALA A 146 -5.86 -10.16 -9.74
CA ALA A 146 -5.94 -9.01 -10.64
C ALA A 146 -7.37 -8.71 -11.09
N GLY A 147 -8.16 -9.75 -11.37
CA GLY A 147 -9.58 -9.61 -11.72
C GLY A 147 -10.39 -8.98 -10.59
N LEU A 148 -10.24 -9.48 -9.37
CA LEU A 148 -10.94 -8.98 -8.18
C LEU A 148 -10.53 -7.55 -7.84
N MET A 149 -9.24 -7.20 -7.88
CA MET A 149 -8.77 -5.83 -7.64
C MET A 149 -9.36 -4.83 -8.63
N LYS A 150 -9.41 -5.20 -9.91
CA LYS A 150 -10.00 -4.36 -10.97
C LYS A 150 -11.51 -4.20 -10.81
N ALA A 151 -12.20 -5.25 -10.38
CA ALA A 151 -13.63 -5.19 -10.10
C ALA A 151 -13.93 -4.35 -8.84
N TYR A 152 -13.06 -4.36 -7.83
CA TYR A 152 -13.19 -3.50 -6.64
C TYR A 152 -12.88 -2.03 -6.94
N SER A 153 -11.83 -1.76 -7.74
CA SER A 153 -11.38 -0.42 -8.10
C SER A 153 -11.40 -0.22 -9.62
N PRO A 154 -12.56 0.15 -10.21
CA PRO A 154 -12.66 0.43 -11.63
C PRO A 154 -11.69 1.56 -12.04
N GLY A 155 -10.80 1.27 -12.98
CA GLY A 155 -9.73 2.19 -13.42
C GLY A 155 -8.36 1.84 -12.87
N TYR A 156 -8.26 0.94 -11.89
CA TYR A 156 -6.99 0.42 -11.40
C TYR A 156 -6.30 -0.44 -12.46
N ARG A 157 -5.06 -0.06 -12.82
CA ARG A 157 -4.32 -0.60 -13.97
C ARG A 157 -3.41 -1.78 -13.63
N ILE A 158 -3.93 -2.70 -12.80
CA ILE A 158 -3.24 -3.95 -12.43
C ILE A 158 -2.91 -4.83 -13.65
N ASP A 159 -3.64 -4.66 -14.75
CA ASP A 159 -3.41 -5.31 -16.05
C ASP A 159 -2.07 -4.96 -16.70
N LEU A 160 -1.45 -3.85 -16.29
CA LEU A 160 -0.14 -3.42 -16.80
C LEU A 160 1.03 -4.08 -16.05
N LEU A 161 0.77 -4.70 -14.89
CA LEU A 161 1.81 -5.33 -14.09
C LEU A 161 2.01 -6.80 -14.52
N PRO A 162 3.26 -7.30 -14.49
CA PRO A 162 3.50 -8.73 -14.63
C PRO A 162 2.87 -9.48 -13.44
N LEU A 163 2.49 -10.74 -13.64
CA LEU A 163 1.93 -11.54 -12.54
C LEU A 163 2.98 -11.73 -11.44
N TYR A 164 4.20 -12.09 -11.83
CA TYR A 164 5.33 -12.23 -10.93
C TYR A 164 6.23 -11.00 -10.93
N PRO A 165 7.08 -10.83 -9.91
CA PRO A 165 8.23 -9.94 -10.01
C PRO A 165 9.03 -10.25 -11.29
N ILE A 166 9.50 -9.22 -12.00
CA ILE A 166 9.94 -9.38 -13.41
C ILE A 166 10.99 -10.48 -13.63
N HIS A 167 11.92 -10.66 -12.68
CA HIS A 167 12.95 -11.71 -12.75
C HIS A 167 12.36 -13.12 -12.77
N ARG A 168 11.26 -13.35 -12.02
CA ARG A 168 10.51 -14.62 -12.01
C ARG A 168 9.62 -14.77 -13.24
N GLU A 169 9.06 -13.67 -13.75
CA GLU A 169 8.29 -13.69 -14.99
C GLU A 169 9.19 -14.15 -16.16
N ILE A 170 10.42 -13.65 -16.25
CA ILE A 170 11.41 -14.09 -17.25
C ILE A 170 11.71 -15.60 -17.13
N VAL A 171 11.98 -16.08 -15.92
CA VAL A 171 12.23 -17.51 -15.66
C VAL A 171 11.03 -18.36 -16.09
N TRP A 172 9.81 -17.90 -15.81
CA TRP A 172 8.59 -18.58 -16.25
C TRP A 172 8.47 -18.59 -17.79
N TRP A 173 8.77 -17.49 -18.48
CA TRP A 173 8.71 -17.47 -19.95
C TRP A 173 9.67 -18.47 -20.59
N ILE A 174 10.85 -18.66 -20.00
CA ILE A 174 11.86 -19.60 -20.47
C ILE A 174 11.49 -21.04 -20.12
N SER A 175 11.12 -21.30 -18.87
CA SER A 175 10.95 -22.67 -18.36
C SER A 175 9.52 -23.22 -18.44
N ARG A 176 8.53 -22.33 -18.56
CA ARG A 176 7.08 -22.58 -18.39
C ARG A 176 6.71 -23.22 -17.06
N LYS A 177 7.59 -23.18 -16.07
CA LYS A 177 7.36 -23.72 -14.72
C LYS A 177 7.05 -22.57 -13.78
N GLU A 178 6.06 -22.77 -12.92
CA GLU A 178 5.76 -21.81 -11.86
C GLU A 178 6.98 -21.66 -10.93
N PRO A 179 7.32 -20.43 -10.52
CA PRO A 179 8.34 -20.21 -9.51
C PRO A 179 8.00 -20.97 -8.23
N ARG A 180 9.03 -21.50 -7.58
CA ARG A 180 8.92 -22.04 -6.21
C ARG A 180 9.25 -20.96 -5.19
#